data_AF-A0A2S9G9A2-F1
#
_entry.id   AF-A0A2S9G9A2-F1
#
_cell.length_a   1.000
_cell.length_b   1.000
_cell.length_c   1.000
_cell.angle_alpha   90.00
_cell.angle_beta   90.00
_cell.angle_gamma   90.00
#
_symmetry.space_group_name_H-M   'P 1'
#
loop_
_entity.id
_entity.type
_entity.pdbx_description
1 polymer ?
#
loop_
_entity_poly.entity_id
_entity_poly.type
_entity_poly.pdbx_seq_one_letter_code
_entity_poly.pdbx_strand_id
1 'polypeptide(L)'
;DARATEVGGDGQLTLGQLVREKFGEQSRLIGFTTNTGTVTAASEWGGIAERKVVRPALKGSVEELFHEVDIPEFMVSSIISRAAA
;
A
#
# COMPACT_ATOMS: atom_id res chain seq x y z
N ASP A 1 4.31 2.36 8.96
CA ASP A 1 3.14 3.14 9.43
C ASP A 1 3.45 4.60 9.15
N ALA A 2 2.78 5.56 9.81
CA ALA A 2 2.97 7.00 9.52
C ALA A 2 4.44 7.42 9.49
N ARG A 3 5.26 6.87 10.39
CA ARG A 3 6.71 7.17 10.54
C ARG A 3 7.54 6.91 9.28
N ALA A 4 7.03 6.10 8.35
CA ALA A 4 7.68 5.76 7.08
C ALA A 4 7.00 6.41 5.87
N THR A 5 6.16 7.43 6.09
CA THR A 5 5.37 8.10 5.06
C THR A 5 5.48 9.61 5.21
N GLU A 6 5.19 10.35 4.15
CA GLU A 6 5.23 11.82 4.16
C GLU A 6 4.33 12.43 5.24
N VAL A 7 3.13 11.86 5.45
CA VAL A 7 2.20 12.34 6.48
C VAL A 7 2.77 12.26 7.90
N GLY A 8 3.70 11.34 8.16
CA GLY A 8 4.42 11.30 9.44
C GLY A 8 5.41 12.45 9.60
N GLY A 9 6.03 12.91 8.51
CA GLY A 9 6.86 14.11 8.48
C GLY A 9 6.07 15.37 8.83
N ASP A 10 4.78 15.40 8.50
CA ASP A 10 3.84 16.45 8.86
C ASP A 10 3.27 16.32 10.28
N GLY A 11 3.76 15.36 11.08
CA GLY A 11 3.31 15.11 12.45
C GLY A 11 1.95 14.41 12.55
N GLN A 12 1.44 13.86 11.45
CA GLN A 12 0.17 13.14 11.46
C GLN A 12 0.36 11.67 11.90
N LEU A 13 -0.66 11.13 12.53
CA LEU A 13 -0.72 9.73 12.94
C LEU A 13 -1.57 8.92 11.97
N THR A 14 -1.17 7.67 11.75
CA THR A 14 -1.99 6.69 11.02
C THR A 14 -2.60 5.72 12.02
N LEU A 15 -3.78 5.18 11.72
CA LEU A 15 -4.39 4.13 12.53
C LEU A 15 -3.44 2.92 12.69
N GLY A 16 -2.74 2.55 11.64
CA GLY A 16 -1.76 1.45 11.67
C GLY A 16 -0.57 1.71 12.62
N GLN A 17 -0.23 2.97 12.90
CA GLN A 17 0.75 3.31 13.93
C GLN A 17 0.17 3.07 15.33
N LEU A 18 -1.00 3.63 15.61
CA LEU A 18 -1.67 3.51 16.91
C LEU A 18 -1.92 2.04 17.28
N VAL A 19 -2.34 1.24 16.30
CA VAL A 19 -2.53 -0.21 16.47
C VAL A 19 -1.22 -0.90 16.83
N ARG A 20 -0.11 -0.56 16.14
CA ARG A 20 1.20 -1.14 16.47
C ARG A 20 1.72 -0.72 17.84
N GLU A 21 1.53 0.54 18.22
CA GLU A 21 1.94 1.04 19.54
C GLU A 21 1.20 0.34 20.67
N LYS A 22 -0.09 0.01 20.47
CA LYS A 22 -0.91 -0.65 21.48
C LYS A 22 -0.73 -2.17 21.54
N PHE A 23 -0.60 -2.83 20.39
CA PHE A 23 -0.69 -4.30 20.28
C PHE A 23 0.64 -4.98 19.87
N GLY A 24 1.65 -4.22 19.45
CA GLY A 24 2.97 -4.75 19.10
C GLY A 24 2.91 -5.93 18.13
N GLU A 25 3.53 -7.05 18.54
CA GLU A 25 3.62 -8.31 17.79
C GLU A 25 2.27 -9.02 17.56
N GLN A 26 1.18 -8.56 18.19
CA GLN A 26 -0.17 -9.08 17.90
C GLN A 26 -0.82 -8.39 16.69
N SER A 27 -0.16 -7.38 16.12
CA SER A 27 -0.63 -6.69 14.91
C SER A 27 0.06 -7.23 13.65
N ARG A 28 -0.62 -7.13 12.50
CA ARG A 28 -0.07 -7.48 11.18
C ARG A 28 -0.37 -6.37 10.19
N LEU A 29 0.47 -6.27 9.17
CA LEU A 29 0.32 -5.30 8.08
C LEU A 29 0.22 -6.07 6.79
N ILE A 30 -0.87 -5.85 6.07
CA ILE A 30 -1.11 -6.46 4.78
C ILE A 30 -1.42 -5.30 3.85
N GLY A 31 -0.51 -5.06 2.91
CA GLY A 31 -0.69 -4.06 1.86
C GLY A 31 -1.31 -4.72 0.64
N PHE A 32 -2.10 -3.94 -0.09
CA PHE A 32 -2.62 -4.31 -1.40
C PHE A 32 -2.13 -3.26 -2.40
N THR A 33 -1.78 -3.72 -3.59
CA THR A 33 -1.42 -2.84 -4.70
C THR A 33 -1.97 -3.40 -6.00
N THR A 34 -2.08 -2.55 -7.01
CA THR A 34 -2.53 -2.92 -8.35
C THR A 34 -1.88 -1.98 -9.36
N ASN A 35 -1.81 -2.43 -10.62
CA ASN A 35 -1.16 -1.69 -11.69
C ASN A 35 -2.15 -1.15 -12.75
N THR A 36 -3.32 -1.78 -12.90
CA THR A 36 -4.28 -1.44 -13.97
C THR A 36 -5.72 -1.58 -13.50
N GLY A 37 -6.67 -1.19 -14.35
CA GLY A 37 -8.10 -1.32 -14.10
C GLY A 37 -8.75 0.00 -13.66
N THR A 38 -9.83 -0.10 -12.90
CA THR A 38 -10.60 1.06 -12.44
C THR A 38 -10.98 0.95 -10.98
N VAL A 39 -11.02 2.08 -10.28
CA VAL A 39 -11.50 2.19 -8.89
C VAL A 39 -12.70 3.12 -8.83
N THR A 40 -13.51 2.98 -7.79
CA THR A 40 -14.50 3.99 -7.42
C THR A 40 -13.89 4.91 -6.38
N ALA A 41 -13.67 6.17 -6.72
CA ALA A 41 -13.07 7.16 -5.83
C ALA A 41 -13.56 8.57 -6.18
N ALA A 42 -13.56 9.48 -5.19
CA ALA A 42 -13.80 10.90 -5.40
C ALA A 42 -12.47 11.64 -5.62
N SER A 43 -12.52 12.77 -6.34
CA SER A 43 -11.34 13.64 -6.53
C SER A 43 -10.93 14.38 -5.25
N GLU A 44 -11.86 14.52 -4.31
CA GLU A 44 -11.67 15.21 -3.03
C GLU A 44 -12.46 14.51 -1.91
N TRP A 45 -12.07 14.77 -0.67
CA TRP A 45 -12.73 14.22 0.50
C TRP A 45 -14.20 14.66 0.57
N GLY A 46 -15.11 13.69 0.70
CA GLY A 46 -16.56 13.96 0.73
C GLY A 46 -17.18 14.28 -0.64
N GLY A 47 -16.40 14.27 -1.72
CA GLY A 47 -16.89 14.51 -3.07
C GLY A 47 -17.71 13.36 -3.65
N ILE A 48 -18.20 13.56 -4.88
CA ILE A 48 -18.99 12.56 -5.60
C ILE A 48 -18.10 11.37 -5.99
N ALA A 49 -18.62 10.15 -5.80
CA ALA A 49 -17.93 8.93 -6.21
C ALA A 49 -17.90 8.83 -7.75
N GLU A 50 -16.71 8.65 -8.32
CA GLU A 50 -16.48 8.51 -9.76
C GLU A 50 -15.78 7.18 -10.06
N ARG A 51 -15.97 6.65 -11.27
CA ARG A 51 -15.13 5.56 -11.77
C ARG A 51 -13.86 6.13 -12.38
N LYS A 52 -12.72 5.91 -11.74
CA LYS A 52 -11.41 6.43 -12.16
C LYS A 52 -10.51 5.30 -12.67
N VAL A 53 -9.69 5.60 -13.66
CA VAL A 53 -8.69 4.67 -14.20
C VAL A 53 -7.48 4.64 -13.26
N VAL A 54 -7.02 3.44 -12.91
CA VAL A 54 -5.79 3.25 -12.14
C VAL A 54 -4.61 3.70 -13.00
N ARG A 55 -3.73 4.52 -12.43
CA ARG A 55 -2.49 4.89 -13.09
C ARG A 55 -1.56 3.68 -13.12
N PRO A 56 -0.90 3.40 -14.26
CA PRO A 56 0.20 2.43 -14.28
C PRO A 56 1.26 2.76 -13.22
N ALA A 57 1.94 1.72 -12.77
CA ALA A 57 3.04 1.79 -11.82
C ALA A 57 4.07 2.83 -12.26
N LEU A 58 4.63 3.52 -11.28
CA LEU A 58 5.67 4.49 -11.54
C LEU A 58 6.97 3.76 -11.87
N LYS A 59 7.75 4.30 -12.80
CA LYS A 59 9.07 3.75 -13.13
C LYS A 59 9.95 3.68 -11.88
N GLY A 60 10.54 2.52 -11.64
CA GLY A 60 11.36 2.22 -10.48
C GLY A 60 10.58 1.93 -9.20
N SER A 61 9.23 1.87 -9.24
CA SER A 61 8.44 1.44 -8.09
C SER A 61 8.41 -0.08 -7.96
N VAL A 62 8.10 -0.57 -6.76
CA VAL A 62 7.95 -2.01 -6.53
C VAL A 62 6.77 -2.59 -7.30
N GLU A 63 5.73 -1.80 -7.57
CA GLU A 63 4.59 -2.18 -8.40
C GLU A 63 4.96 -2.43 -9.86
N GLU A 64 5.93 -1.68 -10.41
CA GLU A 64 6.44 -1.92 -11.76
C GLU A 64 7.07 -3.31 -11.81
N LEU A 65 7.97 -3.60 -10.86
CA LEU A 65 8.60 -4.91 -10.74
C LEU A 65 7.55 -6.03 -10.54
N PHE A 66 6.54 -5.80 -9.69
CA PHE A 66 5.49 -6.78 -9.47
C PHE A 66 4.67 -7.06 -10.73
N HIS A 67 4.41 -6.04 -11.55
CA HIS A 67 3.71 -6.22 -12.81
C HIS A 67 4.55 -6.96 -13.86
N GLU A 68 5.86 -6.75 -13.89
CA GLU A 68 6.78 -7.44 -14.81
C GLU A 68 6.91 -8.94 -14.56
N VAL A 69 6.54 -9.43 -13.37
CA VAL A 69 6.54 -10.86 -13.03
C VAL A 69 5.47 -11.65 -13.83
N ASP A 70 4.49 -10.96 -14.43
CA ASP A 70 3.41 -11.54 -15.25
C ASP A 70 2.60 -12.64 -14.54
N ILE A 71 2.55 -12.58 -13.20
CA ILE A 71 1.65 -13.40 -12.37
C ILE A 71 0.44 -12.53 -12.02
N PRO A 72 -0.80 -12.95 -12.36
CA PRO A 72 -1.98 -12.11 -12.17
C PRO A 72 -2.20 -11.64 -10.73
N GLU A 73 -1.98 -12.53 -9.76
CA GLU A 73 -2.20 -12.29 -8.34
C GLU A 73 -1.19 -13.09 -7.52
N PHE A 74 -0.50 -12.44 -6.59
CA PHE A 74 0.47 -13.09 -5.70
C PHE A 74 0.65 -12.30 -4.40
N MET A 75 1.28 -12.94 -3.42
CA MET A 75 1.67 -12.31 -2.16
C MET A 75 3.18 -12.33 -2.02
N VAL A 76 3.74 -11.24 -1.49
CA VAL A 76 5.16 -11.15 -1.15
C VAL A 76 5.29 -10.81 0.32
N SER A 77 6.23 -11.46 1.00
CA SER A 77 6.63 -11.07 2.35
C SER A 77 7.61 -9.91 2.28
N SER A 78 7.35 -8.83 3.01
CA SER A 78 8.33 -7.75 3.20
C SER A 78 9.47 -8.13 4.15
N ILE A 79 9.37 -9.29 4.81
CA ILE A 79 10.45 -9.84 5.64
C ILE A 79 11.46 -10.50 4.69
N ILE A 80 12.55 -9.78 4.43
CA ILE A 80 13.68 -10.35 3.69
C ILE A 80 14.47 -11.23 4.66
N SER A 81 14.19 -12.53 4.63
CA SER A 81 15.03 -13.54 5.28
C SER A 81 15.27 -14.70 4.32
N ARG A 82 16.41 -15.37 4.43
CA ARG A 82 16.68 -16.59 3.65
C ARG A 82 15.69 -17.73 3.93
N ALA A 83 14.94 -17.67 5.03
CA ALA A 83 13.90 -18.62 5.37
C ALA A 83 12.53 -18.26 4.76
N ALA A 84 12.39 -17.07 4.18
CA ALA A 84 11.16 -16.58 3.55
C ALA A 84 11.16 -16.71 2.02
N ALA A 85 12.25 -17.24 1.43
CA ALA A 85 12.40 -17.59 0.02
C ALA A 85 12.36 -19.11 -0.13
#